data_AF-A0A6P6JE65-F1
#
_entry.id   AF-A0A6P6JE65-F1
#
_cell.length_a   1.000
_cell.length_b   1.000
_cell.length_c   1.000
_cell.angle_alpha   90.00
_cell.angle_beta   90.00
_cell.angle_gamma   90.00
#
_symmetry.space_group_name_H-M   'P 1'
#
loop_
_entity.id
_entity.type
_entity.pdbx_description
1 polymer ?
#
loop_
_entity_poly.entity_id
_entity_poly.type
_entity_poly.pdbx_seq_one_letter_code
_entity_poly.pdbx_strand_id
1 'polypeptide(L)'
;MAASITHPALSSLYKINSNINGIYSLISFNRRISISSVRSSSAVATETEASGRGVRGQRRSKRQAGEPRSERMAVDQDWTAVYPTAASFKPAAVPLPVRMGYPVKRGVPPAKKGNLELIKIPNFLHLTPVAIKKHCEALKQFCTEWPSALDSDEKCMKRFPIQVQSKEFVSAGLSLRNPDARIVTLKVKLSSLNLDDHARKKMIKLSEERYCKDTDTLTITTDSCPLRKQNYDYAMYLLTVLYHESWKTEAWEQEKTRADMEEYEWEDSPSQKKVLDTLLRMRALGAKDEVEEGTREELLGQPVVQEYRDTMLRLKNEGETEENLHKYKEAVKKLFNI
;
A
#
# COMPACT_ATOMS: atom_id res chain seq x y z
N MET A 1 -40.53 -19.07 5.64
CA MET A 1 -40.28 -18.87 4.20
C MET A 1 -38.79 -18.87 3.98
N ALA A 2 -38.30 -19.98 3.43
CA ALA A 2 -36.89 -20.20 3.13
C ALA A 2 -36.64 -19.81 1.67
N ALA A 3 -35.51 -19.18 1.39
CA ALA A 3 -34.97 -19.06 0.04
C ALA A 3 -33.48 -19.43 0.09
N SER A 4 -33.22 -20.71 -0.17
CA SER A 4 -31.92 -21.21 -0.59
C SER A 4 -31.67 -20.74 -2.02
N ILE A 5 -30.49 -20.19 -2.30
CA ILE A 5 -29.97 -20.09 -3.66
C ILE A 5 -28.73 -20.98 -3.72
N THR A 6 -28.94 -22.17 -4.26
CA THR A 6 -27.90 -23.10 -4.70
C THR A 6 -27.51 -22.75 -6.14
N HIS A 7 -26.24 -22.52 -6.40
CA HIS A 7 -25.73 -22.41 -7.77
C HIS A 7 -25.56 -23.80 -8.41
N PRO A 8 -26.06 -24.03 -9.63
CA PRO A 8 -25.76 -25.23 -10.39
C PRO A 8 -24.44 -25.06 -11.17
N ALA A 9 -23.67 -26.14 -11.20
CA ALA A 9 -22.48 -26.32 -12.02
C ALA A 9 -22.78 -26.13 -13.51
N LEU A 10 -21.81 -25.62 -14.28
CA LEU A 10 -21.56 -26.04 -15.66
C LEU A 10 -20.11 -25.72 -16.07
N SER A 11 -19.55 -26.65 -16.82
CA SER A 11 -18.20 -26.79 -17.32
C SER A 11 -17.73 -25.68 -18.27
N SER A 12 -16.42 -25.42 -18.28
CA SER A 12 -15.68 -25.33 -19.54
C SER A 12 -14.28 -25.92 -19.40
N LEU A 13 -14.05 -27.01 -20.13
CA LEU A 13 -12.76 -27.62 -20.36
C LEU A 13 -11.98 -26.71 -21.31
N TYR A 14 -10.98 -25.99 -20.80
CA TYR A 14 -9.91 -25.48 -21.66
C TYR A 14 -8.73 -26.44 -21.60
N LYS A 15 -8.64 -27.26 -22.65
CA LYS A 15 -7.45 -28.01 -23.04
C LYS A 15 -6.34 -27.00 -23.37
N ILE A 16 -5.23 -27.05 -22.66
CA ILE A 16 -3.94 -26.63 -23.20
C ILE A 16 -3.09 -27.88 -23.31
N ASN A 17 -2.77 -28.19 -24.56
CA ASN A 17 -1.96 -29.32 -24.99
C ASN A 17 -0.51 -28.86 -24.98
N SER A 18 0.37 -29.53 -24.25
CA SER A 18 1.82 -29.37 -24.39
C SER A 18 2.46 -30.75 -24.31
N ASN A 19 2.69 -31.34 -25.48
CA ASN A 19 3.55 -32.50 -25.68
C ASN A 19 5.00 -32.03 -25.77
N ILE A 20 5.82 -32.33 -24.77
CA ILE A 20 7.26 -32.56 -24.97
C ILE A 20 7.65 -33.78 -24.13
N ASN A 21 8.19 -34.77 -24.83
CA ASN A 21 8.68 -36.06 -24.35
C ASN A 21 9.93 -35.90 -23.48
N GLY A 22 10.06 -36.71 -22.41
CA GLY A 22 11.36 -36.93 -21.78
C GLY A 22 11.34 -37.42 -20.34
N ILE A 23 11.18 -38.73 -20.16
CA ILE A 23 11.65 -39.53 -19.01
C ILE A 23 11.05 -39.18 -17.63
N TYR A 24 9.97 -39.88 -17.31
CA TYR A 24 9.43 -40.00 -15.95
C TYR A 24 10.28 -40.98 -15.13
N SER A 25 10.93 -40.51 -14.05
CA SER A 25 11.27 -41.34 -12.90
C SER A 25 10.25 -41.07 -11.78
N LEU A 26 9.22 -41.90 -11.73
CA LEU A 26 8.25 -41.91 -10.64
C LEU A 26 8.88 -42.57 -9.41
N ILE A 27 9.35 -41.76 -8.45
CA ILE A 27 9.59 -42.22 -7.08
C ILE A 27 8.21 -42.41 -6.44
N SER A 28 7.76 -43.66 -6.41
CA SER A 28 6.53 -44.07 -5.73
C SER A 28 6.74 -44.07 -4.21
N PHE A 29 6.28 -43.02 -3.53
CA PHE A 29 6.05 -43.10 -2.09
C PHE A 29 4.76 -43.89 -1.85
N ASN A 30 4.88 -45.21 -1.68
CA ASN A 30 3.83 -46.05 -1.15
C ASN A 30 3.50 -45.66 0.30
N ARG A 31 2.64 -44.66 0.51
CA ARG A 31 1.90 -44.53 1.77
C ARG A 31 0.79 -45.59 1.77
N ARG A 32 1.01 -46.68 2.51
CA ARG A 32 -0.07 -47.58 2.92
C ARG A 32 -1.06 -46.78 3.77
N ILE A 33 -2.19 -46.41 3.19
CA ILE A 33 -3.37 -45.97 3.94
C ILE A 33 -4.18 -47.24 4.18
N SER A 34 -4.15 -47.75 5.41
CA SER A 34 -5.03 -48.82 5.85
C SER A 34 -6.45 -48.26 6.04
N ILE A 35 -7.29 -48.40 5.02
CA ILE A 35 -8.74 -48.19 5.13
C ILE A 35 -9.35 -49.57 5.42
N SER A 36 -9.82 -49.79 6.64
CA SER A 36 -10.65 -50.96 6.94
C SER A 36 -12.05 -50.71 6.37
N SER A 37 -12.40 -51.36 5.26
CA SER A 37 -13.79 -51.45 4.84
C SER A 37 -14.49 -52.51 5.69
N VAL A 38 -15.56 -52.10 6.37
CA VAL A 38 -16.48 -53.05 6.99
C VAL A 38 -17.37 -53.57 5.87
N ARG A 39 -17.15 -54.82 5.45
CA ARG A 39 -18.05 -55.54 4.55
C ARG A 39 -19.34 -55.87 5.31
N SER A 40 -20.47 -55.30 4.88
CA SER A 40 -21.81 -55.77 5.24
C SER A 40 -22.10 -57.03 4.43
N SER A 41 -22.05 -58.20 5.06
CA SER A 41 -22.52 -59.45 4.48
C SER A 41 -24.04 -59.56 4.68
N SER A 42 -24.79 -59.38 3.61
CA SER A 42 -26.19 -59.82 3.50
C SER A 42 -26.23 -61.34 3.40
N ALA A 43 -26.70 -62.01 4.45
CA ALA A 43 -27.04 -63.43 4.40
C ALA A 43 -28.54 -63.56 4.67
N VAL A 44 -29.20 -64.17 3.67
CA VAL A 44 -30.61 -64.50 3.57
C VAL A 44 -31.00 -65.44 4.72
N ALA A 45 -32.17 -65.18 5.29
CA ALA A 45 -32.77 -65.98 6.35
C ALA A 45 -33.22 -67.36 5.83
N THR A 46 -32.81 -68.40 6.53
CA THR A 46 -33.51 -69.69 6.55
C THR A 46 -33.96 -69.96 7.97
N GLU A 47 -35.27 -70.13 8.12
CA GLU A 47 -35.91 -70.50 9.38
C GLU A 47 -35.51 -71.92 9.76
N THR A 48 -35.04 -72.10 10.99
CA THR A 48 -35.08 -73.40 11.67
C THR A 48 -35.22 -73.11 13.16
N GLU A 49 -36.34 -73.57 13.72
CA GLU A 49 -36.63 -73.52 15.14
C GLU A 49 -35.57 -74.28 15.93
N ALA A 50 -34.92 -73.59 16.86
CA ALA A 50 -34.22 -74.23 17.96
C ALA A 50 -34.37 -73.36 19.21
N SER A 51 -35.23 -73.81 20.11
CA SER A 51 -35.34 -73.35 21.49
C SER A 51 -33.97 -73.38 22.16
N GLY A 52 -33.40 -72.21 22.44
CA GLY A 52 -32.16 -72.06 23.18
C GLY A 52 -31.97 -70.62 23.59
N ARG A 53 -32.15 -70.32 24.88
CA ARG A 53 -31.83 -69.01 25.47
C ARG A 53 -30.33 -68.76 25.32
N GLY A 54 -29.92 -68.08 24.26
CA GLY A 54 -28.56 -67.60 24.06
C GLY A 54 -28.18 -66.61 25.15
N VAL A 55 -27.18 -66.97 25.95
CA VAL A 55 -26.54 -66.10 26.93
C VAL A 55 -26.07 -64.83 26.22
N ARG A 56 -26.69 -63.68 26.52
CA ARG A 56 -26.18 -62.35 26.12
C ARG A 56 -24.73 -62.25 26.61
N GLY A 57 -23.77 -62.26 25.69
CA GLY A 57 -22.36 -62.02 26.00
C GLY A 57 -22.20 -60.79 26.90
N GLN A 58 -21.33 -60.89 27.91
CA GLN A 58 -21.11 -59.83 28.91
C GLN A 58 -21.01 -58.47 28.23
N ARG A 59 -21.98 -57.60 28.51
CA ARG A 59 -22.01 -56.22 28.06
C ARG A 59 -20.75 -55.55 28.59
N ARG A 60 -19.79 -55.20 27.71
CA ARG A 60 -18.56 -54.48 28.11
C ARG A 60 -18.95 -53.29 28.99
N SER A 61 -18.29 -53.16 30.14
CA SER A 61 -18.57 -52.06 31.08
C SER A 61 -18.40 -50.71 30.36
N LYS A 62 -19.30 -49.78 30.64
CA LYS A 62 -19.27 -48.46 30.02
C LYS A 62 -17.99 -47.74 30.47
N ARG A 63 -17.16 -47.32 29.51
CA ARG A 63 -15.95 -46.55 29.78
C ARG A 63 -16.31 -45.24 30.51
N GLN A 64 -15.74 -45.04 31.68
CA GLN A 64 -15.90 -43.79 32.44
C GLN A 64 -14.93 -42.73 31.91
N ALA A 65 -15.35 -41.46 31.95
CA ALA A 65 -14.48 -40.35 31.62
C ALA A 65 -13.50 -40.12 32.79
N GLY A 66 -12.23 -39.87 32.48
CA GLY A 66 -11.24 -39.49 33.49
C GLY A 66 -11.48 -38.08 34.03
N GLU A 67 -10.82 -37.78 35.14
CA GLU A 67 -10.77 -36.43 35.74
C GLU A 67 -10.18 -35.40 34.77
N PRO A 68 -10.65 -34.14 34.79
CA PRO A 68 -10.07 -33.08 34.00
C PRO A 68 -8.65 -32.74 34.48
N ARG A 69 -7.75 -32.47 33.53
CA ARG A 69 -6.36 -32.10 33.84
C ARG A 69 -6.25 -30.89 34.77
N SER A 70 -7.23 -29.98 34.74
CA SER A 70 -7.29 -28.79 35.60
C SER A 70 -7.25 -29.08 37.10
N GLU A 71 -7.68 -30.25 37.56
CA GLU A 71 -7.65 -30.62 38.99
C GLU A 71 -6.23 -30.99 39.47
N ARG A 72 -5.33 -31.36 38.56
CA ARG A 72 -3.94 -31.76 38.86
C ARG A 72 -2.93 -30.64 38.65
N MET A 73 -3.40 -29.46 38.28
CA MET A 73 -2.59 -28.32 37.87
C MET A 73 -2.16 -27.52 39.10
N ALA A 74 -0.85 -27.32 39.27
CA ALA A 74 -0.32 -26.43 40.30
C ALA A 74 -0.61 -24.96 39.96
N VAL A 75 -0.73 -24.12 40.98
CA VAL A 75 -1.10 -22.70 40.84
C VAL A 75 0.03 -21.89 40.18
N ASP A 76 1.27 -22.23 40.50
CA ASP A 76 2.53 -21.59 40.08
C ASP A 76 3.15 -22.22 38.82
N GLN A 77 2.47 -23.15 38.17
CA GLN A 77 2.98 -23.82 36.98
C GLN A 77 3.16 -22.85 35.79
N ASP A 78 4.02 -23.25 34.85
CA ASP A 78 4.21 -22.49 33.61
C ASP A 78 3.02 -22.66 32.65
N TRP A 79 2.18 -21.64 32.57
CA TRP A 79 1.04 -21.60 31.64
C TRP A 79 1.46 -21.75 30.18
N THR A 80 2.65 -21.28 29.80
CA THR A 80 3.13 -21.32 28.40
C THR A 80 3.31 -22.74 27.90
N ALA A 81 3.63 -23.69 28.78
CA ALA A 81 3.70 -25.11 28.47
C ALA A 81 2.31 -25.77 28.35
N VAL A 82 1.30 -25.23 29.06
CA VAL A 82 -0.08 -25.74 29.02
C VAL A 82 -0.77 -25.35 27.71
N TYR A 83 -0.53 -24.13 27.23
CA TYR A 83 -1.18 -23.58 26.05
C TYR A 83 -0.14 -22.91 25.11
N PRO A 84 0.70 -23.70 24.42
CA PRO A 84 1.84 -23.17 23.67
C PRO A 84 1.45 -22.49 22.34
N THR A 85 0.36 -22.92 21.71
CA THR A 85 -0.05 -22.46 20.37
C THR A 85 -1.54 -22.16 20.31
N ALA A 86 -1.97 -21.52 19.21
CA ALA A 86 -3.37 -21.27 18.94
C ALA A 86 -4.16 -22.60 18.91
N ALA A 87 -5.17 -22.70 19.78
CA ALA A 87 -6.01 -23.87 19.88
C ALA A 87 -7.43 -23.46 20.27
N SER A 88 -8.40 -24.34 19.98
CA SER A 88 -9.77 -24.18 20.49
C SER A 88 -9.80 -24.28 22.01
N PHE A 89 -10.75 -23.59 22.64
CA PHE A 89 -10.91 -23.62 24.09
C PHE A 89 -11.13 -25.06 24.60
N LYS A 90 -10.26 -25.53 25.50
CA LYS A 90 -10.29 -26.88 26.10
C LYS A 90 -10.74 -26.79 27.56
N PRO A 91 -12.01 -27.05 27.89
CA PRO A 91 -12.54 -26.85 29.25
C PRO A 91 -11.82 -27.65 30.33
N ALA A 92 -11.26 -28.83 29.97
CA ALA A 92 -10.54 -29.71 30.88
C ALA A 92 -9.08 -29.29 31.15
N ALA A 93 -8.50 -28.41 30.32
CA ALA A 93 -7.12 -27.95 30.47
C ALA A 93 -7.03 -26.52 31.05
N VAL A 94 -8.08 -25.71 30.91
CA VAL A 94 -8.11 -24.34 31.43
C VAL A 94 -8.58 -24.36 32.89
N PRO A 95 -7.76 -23.99 33.89
CA PRO A 95 -8.08 -24.07 35.32
C PRO A 95 -8.91 -22.88 35.83
N LEU A 96 -9.63 -22.19 34.94
CA LEU A 96 -10.46 -21.04 35.28
C LEU A 96 -11.94 -21.42 35.29
N PRO A 97 -12.75 -20.96 36.26
CA PRO A 97 -14.19 -21.24 36.32
C PRO A 97 -14.99 -20.27 35.43
N VAL A 98 -14.60 -20.15 34.15
CA VAL A 98 -15.25 -19.22 33.21
C VAL A 98 -16.68 -19.69 32.87
N ARG A 99 -17.61 -18.73 32.73
CA ARG A 99 -18.99 -18.95 32.33
C ARG A 99 -19.35 -17.97 31.22
N MET A 100 -20.18 -18.39 30.27
CA MET A 100 -20.56 -17.55 29.13
C MET A 100 -21.92 -17.98 28.57
N GLY A 101 -22.71 -17.02 28.12
CA GLY A 101 -24.04 -17.22 27.56
C GLY A 101 -25.09 -16.44 28.34
N TYR A 102 -26.22 -16.13 27.69
CA TYR A 102 -27.30 -15.39 28.32
C TYR A 102 -27.94 -16.22 29.45
N PRO A 103 -28.05 -15.68 30.67
CA PRO A 103 -28.67 -16.41 31.78
C PRO A 103 -30.18 -16.51 31.57
N VAL A 104 -30.77 -17.63 32.00
CA VAL A 104 -32.23 -17.74 32.12
C VAL A 104 -32.73 -16.82 33.25
N LYS A 105 -34.03 -16.48 33.27
CA LYS A 105 -34.61 -15.67 34.36
C LYS A 105 -34.29 -16.31 35.71
N ARG A 106 -33.67 -15.54 36.61
CA ARG A 106 -33.19 -15.99 37.93
C ARG A 106 -32.12 -17.10 37.88
N GLY A 107 -31.39 -17.24 36.77
CA GLY A 107 -30.32 -18.22 36.58
C GLY A 107 -28.92 -17.61 36.45
N VAL A 108 -27.93 -18.49 36.33
CA VAL A 108 -26.52 -18.12 36.08
C VAL A 108 -26.10 -18.49 34.65
N PRO A 109 -25.09 -17.82 34.07
CA PRO A 109 -24.55 -18.19 32.78
C PRO A 109 -24.04 -19.65 32.76
N PRO A 110 -24.19 -20.36 31.61
CA PRO A 110 -23.69 -21.71 31.44
C PRO A 110 -22.19 -21.84 31.77
N ALA A 111 -21.83 -22.94 32.44
CA ALA A 111 -20.45 -23.26 32.79
C ALA A 111 -19.62 -23.65 31.56
N LYS A 112 -18.28 -23.66 31.70
CA LYS A 112 -17.37 -23.96 30.58
C LYS A 112 -17.50 -25.35 29.94
N LYS A 113 -18.02 -26.36 30.65
CA LYS A 113 -18.10 -27.73 30.15
C LYS A 113 -19.22 -27.86 29.12
N GLY A 114 -18.86 -28.17 27.87
CA GLY A 114 -19.81 -28.30 26.76
C GLY A 114 -20.36 -26.98 26.22
N ASN A 115 -19.78 -25.84 26.61
CA ASN A 115 -20.24 -24.53 26.16
C ASN A 115 -19.67 -24.17 24.79
N LEU A 116 -20.53 -24.14 23.78
CA LEU A 116 -20.16 -23.86 22.40
C LEU A 116 -19.78 -22.40 22.18
N GLU A 117 -20.32 -21.46 22.95
CA GLU A 117 -19.98 -20.03 22.82
C GLU A 117 -18.49 -19.78 23.15
N LEU A 118 -17.95 -20.49 24.14
CA LEU A 118 -16.52 -20.42 24.47
C LEU A 118 -15.61 -21.05 23.40
N ILE A 119 -16.13 -21.97 22.58
CA ILE A 119 -15.37 -22.60 21.49
C ILE A 119 -15.27 -21.66 20.29
N LYS A 120 -16.31 -20.86 20.03
CA LYS A 120 -16.36 -19.91 18.90
C LYS A 120 -15.37 -18.75 19.07
N ILE A 121 -15.04 -18.37 20.30
CA ILE A 121 -14.12 -17.26 20.57
C ILE A 121 -12.69 -17.62 20.12
N PRO A 122 -12.03 -16.80 19.27
CA PRO A 122 -10.60 -16.89 19.04
C PRO A 122 -9.87 -16.43 20.32
N ASN A 123 -9.53 -17.39 21.18
CA ASN A 123 -8.93 -17.09 22.47
C ASN A 123 -7.44 -16.74 22.34
N PHE A 124 -6.95 -15.95 23.29
CA PHE A 124 -5.55 -15.49 23.35
C PHE A 124 -4.77 -16.19 24.48
N LEU A 125 -5.20 -17.38 24.88
CA LEU A 125 -4.58 -18.10 26.01
C LEU A 125 -3.12 -18.49 25.76
N HIS A 126 -2.69 -18.58 24.50
CA HIS A 126 -1.30 -18.82 24.11
C HIS A 126 -0.46 -17.53 23.98
N LEU A 127 -1.11 -16.35 23.96
CA LEU A 127 -0.48 -15.03 23.82
C LEU A 127 -0.59 -14.23 25.12
N THR A 128 -0.34 -14.88 26.25
CA THR A 128 -0.25 -14.18 27.55
C THR A 128 1.00 -13.29 27.61
N PRO A 129 1.02 -12.22 28.44
CA PRO A 129 2.20 -11.35 28.54
C PRO A 129 3.49 -12.09 28.88
N VAL A 130 3.42 -13.17 29.69
CA VAL A 130 4.57 -14.02 30.01
C VAL A 130 5.06 -14.78 28.78
N ALA A 131 4.15 -15.33 27.97
CA ALA A 131 4.50 -15.98 26.70
C ALA A 131 5.15 -15.00 25.73
N ILE A 132 4.57 -13.80 25.56
CA ILE A 132 5.10 -12.77 24.66
C ILE A 132 6.52 -12.38 25.06
N LYS A 133 6.79 -12.13 26.35
CA LYS A 133 8.14 -11.81 26.83
C LYS A 133 9.15 -12.92 26.51
N LYS A 134 8.80 -14.18 26.77
CA LYS A 134 9.65 -15.34 26.44
C LYS A 134 9.89 -15.46 24.93
N HIS A 135 8.84 -15.32 24.12
CA HIS A 135 8.93 -15.40 22.66
C HIS A 135 9.80 -14.26 22.10
N CYS A 136 9.56 -13.02 22.52
CA CYS A 136 10.35 -11.87 22.07
C CYS A 136 11.82 -12.01 22.48
N GLU A 137 12.12 -12.50 23.69
CA GLU A 137 13.51 -12.74 24.12
C GLU A 137 14.23 -13.73 23.19
N ALA A 138 13.57 -14.84 22.84
CA ALA A 138 14.11 -15.81 21.89
C ALA A 138 14.21 -15.27 20.45
N LEU A 139 13.37 -14.29 20.08
CA LEU A 139 13.36 -13.69 18.75
C LEU A 139 14.38 -12.55 18.58
N LYS A 140 14.87 -11.95 19.67
CA LYS A 140 15.84 -10.83 19.62
C LYS A 140 17.08 -11.15 18.79
N GLN A 141 17.56 -12.39 18.82
CA GLN A 141 18.73 -12.82 18.05
C GLN A 141 18.56 -12.70 16.52
N PHE A 142 17.32 -12.64 16.02
CA PHE A 142 17.02 -12.49 14.59
C PHE A 142 16.83 -11.02 14.18
N CYS A 143 16.75 -10.10 15.14
CA CYS A 143 16.60 -8.68 14.88
C CYS A 143 17.97 -8.03 14.68
N THR A 144 18.02 -6.99 13.85
CA THR A 144 19.19 -6.12 13.69
C THR A 144 18.89 -4.74 14.25
N GLU A 145 19.90 -4.09 14.83
CA GLU A 145 19.75 -2.72 15.34
C GLU A 145 19.45 -1.75 14.20
N TRP A 146 18.58 -0.76 14.47
CA TRP A 146 18.32 0.32 13.53
C TRP A 146 19.52 1.29 13.50
N PRO A 147 19.96 1.77 12.32
CA PRO A 147 21.09 2.69 12.22
C PRO A 147 20.86 4.00 13.00
N SER A 148 21.69 4.27 14.01
CA SER A 148 21.58 5.45 14.87
C SER A 148 21.74 6.80 14.14
N ALA A 149 22.40 6.80 12.98
CA ALA A 149 22.55 7.98 12.13
C ALA A 149 21.25 8.41 11.41
N LEU A 150 20.22 7.55 11.43
CA LEU A 150 18.91 7.74 10.79
C LEU A 150 17.83 7.93 11.86
N ASP A 151 18.05 8.91 12.72
CA ASP A 151 17.19 9.29 13.84
C ASP A 151 16.01 10.18 13.45
N SER A 152 16.10 10.88 12.30
CA SER A 152 15.02 11.72 11.77
C SER A 152 14.69 11.44 10.31
N ASP A 153 13.43 11.65 9.94
CA ASP A 153 12.94 11.44 8.57
C ASP A 153 13.67 12.34 7.55
N GLU A 154 14.07 13.55 7.95
CA GLU A 154 14.85 14.46 7.09
C GLU A 154 16.22 13.87 6.72
N LYS A 155 16.92 13.26 7.69
CA LYS A 155 18.20 12.58 7.46
C LYS A 155 18.01 11.35 6.57
N CYS A 156 16.91 10.62 6.76
CA CYS A 156 16.52 9.51 5.89
C CYS A 156 16.31 9.98 4.45
N MET A 157 15.52 11.03 4.23
CA MET A 157 15.22 11.55 2.89
C MET A 157 16.45 12.14 2.19
N LYS A 158 17.39 12.72 2.94
CA LYS A 158 18.65 13.24 2.38
C LYS A 158 19.56 12.12 1.86
N ARG A 159 19.62 10.99 2.57
CA ARG A 159 20.48 9.84 2.20
C ARG A 159 19.79 8.85 1.25
N PHE A 160 18.49 8.68 1.41
CA PHE A 160 17.64 7.74 0.70
C PHE A 160 16.42 8.49 0.14
N PRO A 161 16.58 9.23 -0.98
CA PRO A 161 15.52 10.08 -1.53
C PRO A 161 14.39 9.31 -2.23
N ILE A 162 14.63 8.04 -2.57
CA ILE A 162 13.67 7.18 -3.27
C ILE A 162 12.92 6.33 -2.25
N GLN A 163 11.59 6.45 -2.24
CA GLN A 163 10.71 5.61 -1.45
C GLN A 163 10.01 4.60 -2.34
N VAL A 164 10.04 3.33 -1.94
CA VAL A 164 9.39 2.23 -2.66
C VAL A 164 8.29 1.68 -1.78
N GLN A 165 7.05 1.76 -2.24
CA GLN A 165 5.89 1.26 -1.54
C GLN A 165 5.40 -0.02 -2.23
N SER A 166 5.20 -1.07 -1.43
CA SER A 166 4.57 -2.31 -1.87
C SER A 166 3.61 -2.81 -0.79
N LYS A 167 2.59 -3.56 -1.19
CA LYS A 167 1.54 -4.06 -0.30
C LYS A 167 1.57 -5.58 -0.27
N GLU A 168 1.45 -6.14 0.92
CA GLU A 168 1.31 -7.59 1.14
C GLU A 168 -0.01 -7.87 1.86
N PHE A 169 -0.68 -8.95 1.45
CA PHE A 169 -2.02 -9.28 1.91
C PHE A 169 -2.01 -10.67 2.54
N VAL A 170 -2.55 -10.77 3.76
CA VAL A 170 -2.68 -12.04 4.48
C VAL A 170 -4.17 -12.33 4.66
N SER A 171 -4.64 -13.39 4.01
CA SER A 171 -6.05 -13.82 4.03
C SER A 171 -6.16 -15.27 4.47
N ALA A 172 -7.25 -15.62 5.15
CA ALA A 172 -7.55 -17.02 5.47
C ALA A 172 -8.09 -17.73 4.21
N GLY A 173 -7.36 -18.74 3.71
CA GLY A 173 -7.76 -19.49 2.53
C GLY A 173 -6.67 -20.42 2.01
N LEU A 174 -7.00 -21.22 0.99
CA LEU A 174 -6.04 -22.13 0.33
C LEU A 174 -5.09 -21.39 -0.62
N SER A 175 -5.56 -20.29 -1.23
CA SER A 175 -4.76 -19.47 -2.14
C SER A 175 -4.10 -18.32 -1.39
N LEU A 176 -2.79 -18.17 -1.56
CA LEU A 176 -2.01 -17.03 -1.09
C LEU A 176 -1.91 -15.90 -2.14
N ARG A 177 -2.46 -16.12 -3.34
CA ARG A 177 -2.31 -15.17 -4.45
C ARG A 177 -3.25 -13.99 -4.26
N ASN A 178 -2.69 -12.77 -4.30
CA ASN A 178 -3.45 -11.54 -4.43
C ASN A 178 -2.88 -10.75 -5.62
N PRO A 179 -3.71 -10.41 -6.64
CA PRO A 179 -3.24 -9.65 -7.81
C PRO A 179 -2.66 -8.28 -7.44
N ASP A 180 -3.14 -7.64 -6.37
CA ASP A 180 -2.73 -6.28 -6.00
C ASP A 180 -1.34 -6.24 -5.34
N ALA A 181 -0.83 -7.40 -4.90
CA ALA A 181 0.52 -7.50 -4.32
C ALA A 181 1.65 -7.24 -5.34
N ARG A 182 1.33 -7.25 -6.64
CA ARG A 182 2.31 -6.97 -7.71
C ARG A 182 2.60 -5.48 -7.88
N ILE A 183 1.71 -4.61 -7.42
CA ILE A 183 1.76 -3.16 -7.66
C ILE A 183 2.91 -2.56 -6.87
N VAL A 184 3.74 -1.76 -7.53
CA VAL A 184 4.85 -1.01 -6.93
C VAL A 184 4.63 0.48 -7.17
N THR A 185 4.79 1.28 -6.12
CA THR A 185 4.76 2.74 -6.23
C THR A 185 6.10 3.30 -5.79
N LEU A 186 6.79 3.96 -6.72
CA LEU A 186 8.04 4.68 -6.47
C LEU A 186 7.72 6.16 -6.28
N LYS A 187 8.24 6.77 -5.21
CA LYS A 187 8.15 8.20 -4.96
C LYS A 187 9.53 8.81 -4.81
N VAL A 188 9.77 9.94 -5.46
CA VAL A 188 11.03 10.68 -5.39
C VAL A 188 10.77 12.17 -5.48
N LYS A 189 11.50 12.98 -4.69
CA LYS A 189 11.44 14.44 -4.80
C LYS A 189 12.33 14.93 -5.94
N LEU A 190 11.85 15.84 -6.78
CA LEU A 190 12.67 16.36 -7.88
C LEU A 190 13.87 17.16 -7.35
N SER A 191 13.71 17.86 -6.23
CA SER A 191 14.80 18.57 -5.54
C SER A 191 15.98 17.69 -5.13
N SER A 192 15.80 16.38 -5.05
CA SER A 192 16.86 15.43 -4.69
C SER A 192 17.64 14.89 -5.89
N LEU A 193 17.13 15.11 -7.10
CA LEU A 193 17.75 14.70 -8.34
C LEU A 193 18.65 15.84 -8.85
N ASN A 194 19.75 15.47 -9.51
CA ASN A 194 20.63 16.44 -10.15
C ASN A 194 20.02 16.86 -11.49
N LEU A 195 19.13 17.85 -11.46
CA LEU A 195 18.47 18.40 -12.65
C LEU A 195 18.76 19.89 -12.76
N ASP A 196 19.04 20.37 -13.96
CA ASP A 196 19.05 21.81 -14.25
C ASP A 196 17.63 22.33 -14.50
N ASP A 197 17.48 23.63 -14.76
CA ASP A 197 16.16 24.24 -14.97
C ASP A 197 15.44 23.67 -16.20
N HIS A 198 16.20 23.42 -17.28
CA HIS A 198 15.70 22.81 -18.50
C HIS A 198 15.18 21.39 -18.25
N ALA A 199 16.01 20.50 -17.70
CA ALA A 199 15.67 19.12 -17.44
C ALA A 199 14.55 19.02 -16.41
N ARG A 200 14.52 19.88 -15.38
CA ARG A 200 13.43 19.89 -14.40
C ARG A 200 12.10 20.25 -15.05
N LYS A 201 12.03 21.33 -15.84
CA LYS A 201 10.81 21.73 -16.57
C LYS A 201 10.38 20.65 -17.57
N LYS A 202 11.32 20.10 -18.34
CA LYS A 202 11.04 19.01 -19.29
C LYS A 202 10.53 17.76 -18.59
N MET A 203 11.12 17.38 -17.46
CA MET A 203 10.70 16.21 -16.69
C MET A 203 9.30 16.39 -16.06
N ILE A 204 8.97 17.59 -15.59
CA ILE A 204 7.61 17.91 -15.13
C ILE A 204 6.60 17.76 -16.27
N LYS A 205 6.91 18.31 -17.46
CA LYS A 205 6.07 18.13 -18.65
C LYS A 205 5.91 16.67 -19.07
N LEU A 206 6.97 15.87 -19.03
CA LEU A 206 6.90 14.44 -19.39
C LEU A 206 6.14 13.59 -18.36
N SER A 207 6.14 14.00 -17.09
CA SER A 207 5.50 13.26 -16.02
C SER A 207 4.03 13.63 -15.79
N GLU A 208 3.60 14.79 -16.27
CA GLU A 208 2.21 15.27 -16.24
C GLU A 208 1.54 15.03 -14.88
N GLU A 209 0.47 14.23 -14.83
CA GLU A 209 -0.33 13.92 -13.64
C GLU A 209 0.45 13.18 -12.53
N ARG A 210 1.62 12.61 -12.86
CA ARG A 210 2.44 11.85 -11.91
C ARG A 210 3.25 12.74 -10.98
N TYR A 211 3.42 14.02 -11.33
CA TYR A 211 4.13 14.99 -10.51
C TYR A 211 3.16 15.89 -9.73
N CYS A 212 3.39 16.01 -8.43
CA CYS A 212 2.67 16.95 -7.57
C CYS A 212 3.54 18.19 -7.31
N LYS A 213 3.09 19.37 -7.78
CA LYS A 213 3.78 20.66 -7.62
C LYS A 213 3.87 21.09 -6.15
N ASP A 214 2.84 20.80 -5.34
CA ASP A 214 2.78 21.22 -3.93
C ASP A 214 3.80 20.49 -3.06
N THR A 215 4.03 19.20 -3.30
CA THR A 215 4.96 18.37 -2.52
C THR A 215 6.29 18.10 -3.22
N ASP A 216 6.50 18.66 -4.42
CA ASP A 216 7.63 18.42 -5.31
C ASP A 216 7.94 16.93 -5.52
N THR A 217 6.90 16.08 -5.57
CA THR A 217 7.06 14.62 -5.56
C THR A 217 6.58 14.00 -6.86
N LEU A 218 7.47 13.27 -7.53
CA LEU A 218 7.14 12.40 -8.65
C LEU A 218 6.71 11.02 -8.13
N THR A 219 5.54 10.56 -8.56
CA THR A 219 4.99 9.25 -8.19
C THR A 219 4.84 8.35 -9.43
N ILE A 220 5.66 7.32 -9.53
CA ILE A 220 5.57 6.31 -10.60
C ILE A 220 4.92 5.06 -10.02
N THR A 221 3.74 4.69 -10.54
CA THR A 221 3.06 3.43 -10.17
C THR A 221 3.14 2.45 -11.33
N THR A 222 3.56 1.21 -11.04
CA THR A 222 3.70 0.13 -12.02
C THR A 222 2.95 -1.12 -11.58
N ASP A 223 2.11 -1.65 -12.46
CA ASP A 223 1.27 -2.83 -12.22
C ASP A 223 1.18 -3.77 -13.44
N SER A 224 1.94 -3.48 -14.50
CA SER A 224 1.87 -4.15 -15.79
C SER A 224 2.41 -5.58 -15.76
N CYS A 225 3.44 -5.84 -14.96
CA CYS A 225 4.08 -7.16 -14.89
C CYS A 225 3.44 -8.05 -13.80
N PRO A 226 3.43 -9.38 -13.97
CA PRO A 226 2.88 -10.30 -12.96
C PRO A 226 3.65 -10.30 -11.63
N LEU A 227 4.97 -10.14 -11.66
CA LEU A 227 5.80 -10.19 -10.46
C LEU A 227 6.14 -8.78 -9.95
N ARG A 228 6.08 -8.62 -8.63
CA ARG A 228 6.49 -7.37 -7.94
C ARG A 228 7.92 -6.94 -8.31
N LYS A 229 8.85 -7.89 -8.39
CA LYS A 229 10.24 -7.61 -8.78
C LYS A 229 10.33 -6.96 -10.16
N GLN A 230 9.56 -7.46 -11.13
CA GLN A 230 9.55 -6.90 -12.48
C GLN A 230 8.96 -5.49 -12.50
N ASN A 231 7.88 -5.24 -11.75
CA ASN A 231 7.31 -3.89 -11.63
C ASN A 231 8.26 -2.92 -10.93
N TYR A 232 9.03 -3.37 -9.95
CA TYR A 232 10.09 -2.57 -9.33
C TYR A 232 11.20 -2.22 -10.31
N ASP A 233 11.75 -3.22 -11.02
CA ASP A 233 12.80 -3.01 -12.02
C ASP A 233 12.31 -2.07 -13.13
N TYR A 234 11.04 -2.22 -13.54
CA TYR A 234 10.40 -1.35 -14.52
C TYR A 234 10.19 0.08 -14.00
N ALA A 235 9.79 0.28 -12.75
CA ALA A 235 9.66 1.61 -12.15
C ALA A 235 11.02 2.33 -12.09
N MET A 236 12.09 1.61 -11.72
CA MET A 236 13.46 2.14 -11.74
C MET A 236 13.92 2.48 -13.15
N TYR A 237 13.62 1.62 -14.13
CA TYR A 237 13.89 1.88 -15.55
C TYR A 237 13.19 3.16 -16.04
N LEU A 238 11.89 3.31 -15.75
CA LEU A 238 11.14 4.52 -16.13
C LEU A 238 11.74 5.78 -15.52
N LEU A 239 12.11 5.75 -14.22
CA LEU A 239 12.78 6.88 -13.58
C LEU A 239 14.11 7.21 -14.30
N THR A 240 14.87 6.19 -14.68
CA THR A 240 16.17 6.35 -15.36
C THR A 240 16.01 6.96 -16.75
N VAL A 241 15.04 6.45 -17.52
CA VAL A 241 14.73 6.98 -18.86
C VAL A 241 14.22 8.42 -18.77
N LEU A 242 13.29 8.71 -17.86
CA LEU A 242 12.80 10.08 -17.67
C LEU A 242 13.93 11.04 -17.32
N TYR A 243 14.85 10.62 -16.44
CA TYR A 243 16.02 11.41 -16.12
C TYR A 243 16.88 11.67 -17.36
N HIS A 244 17.31 10.64 -18.09
CA HIS A 244 18.19 10.83 -19.25
C HIS A 244 17.53 11.58 -20.42
N GLU A 245 16.25 11.35 -20.69
CA GLU A 245 15.51 12.07 -21.73
C GLU A 245 15.25 13.53 -21.36
N SER A 246 15.14 13.84 -20.06
CA SER A 246 15.00 15.23 -19.61
C SER A 246 16.26 16.07 -19.86
N TRP A 247 17.44 15.46 -19.84
CA TRP A 247 18.72 16.13 -20.11
C TRP A 247 18.99 16.38 -21.60
N LYS A 248 18.31 15.66 -22.49
CA LYS A 248 18.50 15.84 -23.94
C LYS A 248 17.72 17.07 -24.39
N THR A 249 18.31 17.90 -25.24
CA THR A 249 17.61 18.99 -25.91
C THR A 249 17.41 18.63 -27.37
N GLU A 250 16.16 18.48 -27.78
CA GLU A 250 15.78 18.17 -29.15
C GLU A 250 15.54 19.44 -29.98
N ALA A 251 15.68 19.35 -31.31
CA ALA A 251 15.57 20.53 -32.19
C ALA A 251 14.20 21.23 -32.09
N TRP A 252 13.13 20.47 -31.90
CA TRP A 252 11.77 20.99 -31.79
C TRP A 252 11.52 21.77 -30.49
N GLU A 253 12.38 21.65 -29.47
CA GLU A 253 12.22 22.41 -28.23
C GLU A 253 12.46 23.91 -28.43
N GLN A 254 13.11 24.29 -29.52
CA GLN A 254 13.27 25.70 -29.93
C GLN A 254 11.96 26.29 -30.46
N GLU A 255 11.01 25.46 -30.89
CA GLU A 255 9.69 25.87 -31.37
C GLU A 255 8.70 26.10 -30.21
N LYS A 256 9.16 26.01 -28.96
CA LYS A 256 8.35 26.20 -27.75
C LYS A 256 7.67 27.57 -27.77
N THR A 257 6.34 27.55 -27.72
CA THR A 257 5.55 28.77 -27.70
C THR A 257 5.36 29.30 -26.28
N ARG A 258 4.90 30.55 -26.16
CA ARG A 258 4.60 31.15 -24.84
C ARG A 258 3.48 30.45 -24.10
N ALA A 259 2.56 29.79 -24.81
CA ALA A 259 1.48 29.04 -24.17
C ALA A 259 2.02 27.78 -23.47
N ASP A 260 3.18 27.27 -23.89
CA ASP A 260 3.82 26.09 -23.34
C ASP A 260 4.71 26.40 -22.12
N MET A 261 4.99 27.69 -21.88
CA MET A 261 5.76 28.14 -20.72
C MET A 261 4.95 27.94 -19.44
N GLU A 262 5.56 27.25 -18.46
CA GLU A 262 4.95 26.98 -17.15
C GLU A 262 4.95 28.21 -16.24
N GLU A 263 5.90 29.11 -16.49
CA GLU A 263 6.10 30.35 -15.77
C GLU A 263 6.01 31.50 -16.77
N TYR A 264 5.43 32.60 -16.32
CA TYR A 264 5.41 33.83 -17.08
C TYR A 264 6.80 34.46 -17.10
N GLU A 265 7.35 34.60 -18.29
CA GLU A 265 8.59 35.32 -18.55
C GLU A 265 8.27 36.76 -18.97
N TRP A 266 8.96 37.72 -18.36
CA TRP A 266 8.79 39.15 -18.66
C TRP A 266 9.41 39.54 -20.01
N GLU A 267 10.54 38.92 -20.36
CA GLU A 267 11.29 39.25 -21.57
C GLU A 267 10.49 38.89 -22.84
N ASP A 268 10.54 39.80 -23.80
CA ASP A 268 9.71 39.85 -25.01
C ASP A 268 8.19 39.80 -24.78
N SER A 269 7.71 39.92 -23.54
CA SER A 269 6.30 39.72 -23.22
C SER A 269 5.39 40.82 -23.81
N PRO A 270 4.09 40.54 -24.00
CA PRO A 270 3.15 41.57 -24.46
C PRO A 270 3.05 42.75 -23.48
N SER A 271 3.30 42.50 -22.19
CA SER A 271 3.29 43.54 -21.16
C SER A 271 4.51 44.45 -21.29
N GLN A 272 5.71 43.89 -21.48
CA GLN A 272 6.93 44.66 -21.74
C GLN A 272 6.78 45.53 -22.99
N LYS A 273 6.26 44.97 -24.09
CA LYS A 273 6.02 45.71 -25.34
C LYS A 273 5.04 46.87 -25.15
N LYS A 274 3.95 46.66 -24.40
CA LYS A 274 2.96 47.70 -24.10
C LYS A 274 3.52 48.80 -23.19
N VAL A 275 4.30 48.44 -22.17
CA VAL A 275 4.94 49.41 -21.28
C VAL A 275 5.92 50.28 -22.05
N LEU A 276 6.77 49.66 -22.89
CA LEU A 276 7.71 50.40 -23.74
C LEU A 276 6.98 51.34 -24.71
N ASP A 277 5.96 50.87 -25.43
CA ASP A 277 5.14 51.70 -26.31
C ASP A 277 4.50 52.87 -25.56
N THR A 278 4.04 52.66 -24.34
CA THR A 278 3.40 53.71 -23.55
C THR A 278 4.41 54.74 -23.02
N LEU A 279 5.56 54.30 -22.52
CA LEU A 279 6.63 55.20 -22.07
C LEU A 279 7.21 56.04 -23.22
N LEU A 280 7.36 55.43 -24.40
CA LEU A 280 7.78 56.14 -25.61
C LEU A 280 6.76 57.22 -26.01
N ARG A 281 5.45 56.93 -25.92
CA ARG A 281 4.39 57.94 -26.16
C ARG A 281 4.41 59.08 -25.14
N MET A 282 4.63 58.77 -23.86
CA MET A 282 4.75 59.80 -22.80
C MET A 282 5.97 60.69 -23.02
N ARG A 283 7.09 60.15 -23.51
CA ARG A 283 8.31 60.91 -23.82
C ARG A 283 8.17 61.74 -25.10
N ALA A 284 7.50 61.22 -26.14
CA ALA A 284 7.25 61.94 -27.40
C ALA A 284 6.34 63.17 -27.24
N LEU A 285 5.51 63.21 -26.18
CA LEU A 285 4.75 64.40 -25.79
C LEU A 285 5.63 65.50 -25.15
N GLY A 286 6.90 65.19 -24.81
CA GLY A 286 7.87 66.10 -24.19
C GLY A 286 9.11 66.44 -25.04
N ALA A 287 9.57 65.58 -25.96
CA ALA A 287 10.64 65.88 -26.91
C ALA A 287 10.59 64.92 -28.12
N LYS A 288 10.78 65.47 -29.33
CA LYS A 288 10.89 64.72 -30.59
C LYS A 288 12.34 64.28 -30.81
N ASP A 289 12.69 63.05 -30.49
CA ASP A 289 13.91 62.42 -31.01
C ASP A 289 13.66 60.93 -31.33
N GLU A 290 14.37 60.44 -32.35
CA GLU A 290 14.23 59.10 -32.92
C GLU A 290 14.65 57.99 -31.93
N VAL A 291 13.99 56.85 -32.04
CA VAL A 291 14.12 55.71 -31.12
C VAL A 291 15.37 54.90 -31.47
N GLU A 292 16.49 55.12 -30.77
CA GLU A 292 17.65 54.22 -30.82
C GLU A 292 17.49 53.01 -29.88
N GLU A 293 18.15 51.89 -30.19
CA GLU A 293 18.15 50.64 -29.40
C GLU A 293 18.61 50.89 -27.94
N GLY A 294 19.57 51.81 -27.73
CA GLY A 294 20.05 52.22 -26.40
C GLY A 294 18.97 52.87 -25.52
N THR A 295 17.98 53.52 -26.14
CA THR A 295 16.84 54.12 -25.42
C THR A 295 15.93 53.07 -24.77
N ARG A 296 15.86 51.86 -25.35
CA ARG A 296 15.03 50.77 -24.80
C ARG A 296 15.65 50.20 -23.53
N GLU A 297 16.96 49.99 -23.55
CA GLU A 297 17.71 49.46 -22.40
C GLU A 297 17.68 50.45 -21.23
N GLU A 298 17.82 51.74 -21.49
CA GLU A 298 17.66 52.78 -20.46
C GLU A 298 16.25 52.80 -19.83
N LEU A 299 15.20 52.67 -20.64
CA LEU A 299 13.81 52.65 -20.15
C LEU A 299 13.52 51.40 -19.31
N LEU A 300 14.03 50.24 -19.74
CA LEU A 300 13.91 48.99 -18.98
C LEU A 300 14.74 49.00 -17.69
N GLY A 301 15.84 49.76 -17.67
CA GLY A 301 16.71 49.94 -16.51
C GLY A 301 16.13 50.85 -15.42
N GLN A 302 15.02 51.55 -15.68
CA GLN A 302 14.42 52.43 -14.68
C GLN A 302 13.85 51.62 -13.50
N PRO A 303 14.06 52.08 -12.25
CA PRO A 303 13.61 51.34 -11.06
C PRO A 303 12.09 51.15 -11.04
N VAL A 304 11.33 52.12 -11.60
CA VAL A 304 9.87 52.06 -11.69
C VAL A 304 9.40 50.94 -12.62
N VAL A 305 10.12 50.68 -13.71
CA VAL A 305 9.80 49.61 -14.66
C VAL A 305 10.19 48.24 -14.08
N GLN A 306 11.28 48.18 -13.30
CA GLN A 306 11.67 46.98 -12.56
C GLN A 306 10.65 46.61 -11.48
N GLU A 307 10.14 47.59 -10.72
CA GLU A 307 9.03 47.36 -9.77
C GLU A 307 7.77 46.83 -10.47
N TYR A 308 7.44 47.36 -11.65
CA TYR A 308 6.33 46.84 -12.46
C TYR A 308 6.58 45.42 -12.96
N ARG A 309 7.79 45.12 -13.45
CA ARG A 309 8.20 43.77 -13.86
C ARG A 309 8.01 42.77 -12.72
N ASP A 310 8.53 43.08 -11.53
CA ASP A 310 8.49 42.18 -10.38
C ASP A 310 7.05 41.93 -9.91
N THR A 311 6.21 42.96 -9.89
CA THR A 311 4.79 42.80 -9.55
C THR A 311 4.03 41.99 -10.59
N MET A 312 4.32 42.15 -11.88
CA MET A 312 3.75 41.33 -12.94
C MET A 312 4.17 39.86 -12.84
N LEU A 313 5.45 39.58 -12.57
CA LEU A 313 5.97 38.23 -12.40
C LEU A 313 5.26 37.53 -11.24
N ARG A 314 5.16 38.19 -10.08
CA ARG A 314 4.43 37.65 -8.91
C ARG A 314 2.97 37.42 -9.22
N LEU A 315 2.29 38.40 -9.83
CA LEU A 315 0.88 38.29 -10.16
C LEU A 315 0.58 37.10 -11.09
N LYS A 316 1.44 36.85 -12.08
CA LYS A 316 1.25 35.77 -13.05
C LYS A 316 1.69 34.39 -12.55
N ASN A 317 2.74 34.32 -11.73
CA ASN A 317 3.33 33.04 -11.30
C ASN A 317 2.78 32.56 -9.94
N GLU A 318 2.60 33.46 -8.98
CA GLU A 318 2.09 33.15 -7.63
C GLU A 318 0.56 33.21 -7.56
N GLY A 319 -0.06 33.91 -8.51
CA GLY A 319 -1.50 34.03 -8.66
C GLY A 319 -2.09 35.38 -8.24
N GLU A 320 -3.39 35.52 -8.49
CA GLU A 320 -4.17 36.75 -8.27
C GLU A 320 -4.67 36.84 -6.82
N THR A 321 -3.79 37.26 -5.91
CA THR A 321 -4.15 37.60 -4.53
C THR A 321 -4.44 39.10 -4.38
N GLU A 322 -5.23 39.51 -3.39
CA GLU A 322 -5.56 40.91 -3.13
C GLU A 322 -4.30 41.77 -2.91
N GLU A 323 -3.31 41.22 -2.20
CA GLU A 323 -2.02 41.86 -2.00
C GLU A 323 -1.25 42.07 -3.32
N ASN A 324 -1.24 41.06 -4.20
CA ASN A 324 -0.55 41.12 -5.48
C ASN A 324 -1.21 42.15 -6.40
N LEU A 325 -2.55 42.22 -6.40
CA LEU A 325 -3.32 43.23 -7.15
C LEU A 325 -3.07 44.65 -6.62
N HIS A 326 -3.01 44.83 -5.30
CA HIS A 326 -2.70 46.14 -4.71
C HIS A 326 -1.29 46.60 -5.06
N LYS A 327 -0.29 45.72 -4.94
CA LYS A 327 1.11 46.03 -5.30
C LYS A 327 1.23 46.37 -6.78
N TYR A 328 0.56 45.63 -7.65
CA TYR A 328 0.50 45.92 -9.08
C TYR A 328 -0.12 47.30 -9.36
N LYS A 329 -1.24 47.63 -8.71
CA LYS A 329 -1.90 48.94 -8.84
C LYS A 329 -0.98 50.08 -8.45
N GLU A 330 -0.26 49.97 -7.33
CA GLU A 330 0.67 51.00 -6.88
C GLU A 330 1.88 51.12 -7.81
N ALA A 331 2.42 50.02 -8.33
CA ALA A 331 3.49 50.05 -9.33
C ALA A 331 3.06 50.75 -10.63
N VAL A 332 1.83 50.49 -11.09
CA VAL A 332 1.24 51.14 -12.28
C VAL A 332 1.04 52.63 -12.06
N LYS A 333 0.55 53.05 -10.89
CA LYS A 333 0.40 54.48 -10.55
C LYS A 333 1.74 55.22 -10.61
N LYS A 334 2.78 54.64 -10.01
CA LYS A 334 4.14 55.19 -10.08
C LYS A 334 4.64 55.28 -11.52
N LEU A 335 4.36 54.26 -12.35
CA LEU A 335 4.76 54.24 -13.76
C LEU A 335 4.12 55.38 -14.56
N PHE A 336 2.88 55.74 -14.24
CA PHE A 336 2.12 56.79 -14.93
C PHE A 336 2.15 58.17 -14.24
N ASN A 337 2.83 58.30 -13.10
CA ASN A 337 2.83 59.51 -12.27
C ASN A 337 1.41 59.98 -11.86
N ILE A 338 0.53 59.04 -11.47
CA ILE A 338 -0.84 59.29 -10.99
C ILE A 338 -0.93 59.06 -9.48
#